data_AF-A0A932JM17-F1
#
_entry.id   AF-A0A932JM17-F1
#
_cell.length_a   1.000
_cell.length_b   1.000
_cell.length_c   1.000
_cell.angle_alpha   90.00
_cell.angle_beta   90.00
_cell.angle_gamma   90.00
#
_symmetry.space_group_name_H-M   'P 1'
#
loop_
_entity.id
_entity.type
_entity.pdbx_description
1 polymer ?
#
loop_
_entity_poly.entity_id
_entity_poly.type
_entity_poly.pdbx_seq_one_letter_code
_entity_poly.pdbx_strand_id
1 'polypeptide(L)'
;KVRGLTEERDELVLRNTLLSERLRSEMAPLEHEQKKLQIKGQMEEEKANQASAALRYQRDRLRLENEIAREKINADQIKADADKLKMDLVVRDLDFQSRKLHQESEIADSKTVSIKADLELREKKEVWKKQANREPEYLREPFKDGVLTVSDRRIPLNGPIVYGVADAVTDRIHYFNNKSEELPIFLVIDRSPGGSVMEGYRILKAMQASKAPVYVVVKSYAASMAATIATLAPKSFAYPNAVILHHQIWSVVAGNPTQQKQQLDIQKEWDRRLREPIARKMGVSIDKFTAEMYRQNVDGDWEEFADGAVKLKWIDSIVHEIRETGILKEPEDKTEEKPKLAFGMAEESDAKGERFVRLPRLQNFDAYFLYNRDGYYR
;
A
#
# COMPACT_ATOMS: atom_id res chain seq x y z
N LYS A 1 1.84 -74.87 -121.45
CA LYS A 1 2.19 -74.85 -120.01
C LYS A 1 2.65 -73.49 -119.49
N VAL A 2 3.22 -72.60 -120.32
CA VAL A 2 3.58 -71.22 -119.91
C VAL A 2 2.39 -70.24 -119.97
N ARG A 3 1.47 -70.36 -120.94
CA ARG A 3 0.27 -69.48 -121.06
C ARG A 3 -0.73 -69.55 -119.89
N GLY A 4 -1.13 -70.74 -119.44
CA GLY A 4 -2.11 -70.88 -118.34
C GLY A 4 -1.61 -70.42 -116.97
N LEU A 5 -0.30 -70.55 -116.70
CA LEU A 5 0.32 -69.97 -115.50
C LEU A 5 0.44 -68.44 -115.58
N THR A 6 0.38 -67.86 -116.79
CA THR A 6 0.40 -66.40 -116.98
C THR A 6 -0.99 -65.82 -116.76
N GLU A 7 -2.05 -66.49 -117.23
CA GLU A 7 -3.45 -66.10 -116.99
C GLU A 7 -3.85 -66.23 -115.52
N GLU A 8 -3.48 -67.31 -114.83
CA GLU A 8 -3.74 -67.49 -113.40
C GLU A 8 -2.95 -66.48 -112.55
N ARG A 9 -1.71 -66.15 -112.96
CA ARG A 9 -0.94 -65.05 -112.37
C ARG A 9 -1.65 -63.71 -112.57
N ASP A 10 -2.13 -63.42 -113.78
CA ASP A 10 -2.77 -62.14 -114.10
C ASP A 10 -4.14 -61.99 -113.41
N GLU A 11 -4.90 -63.08 -113.25
CA GLU A 11 -6.16 -63.10 -112.49
C GLU A 11 -5.93 -62.93 -110.98
N LEU A 12 -4.93 -63.60 -110.41
CA LEU A 12 -4.52 -63.40 -109.01
C LEU A 12 -3.98 -61.99 -108.79
N VAL A 13 -3.22 -61.41 -109.74
CA VAL A 13 -2.77 -60.02 -109.69
C VAL A 13 -3.97 -59.07 -109.73
N LEU A 14 -4.95 -59.30 -110.60
CA LEU A 14 -6.15 -58.46 -110.69
C LEU A 14 -7.00 -58.55 -109.41
N ARG A 15 -7.19 -59.75 -108.87
CA ARG A 15 -7.93 -59.97 -107.62
C ARG A 15 -7.22 -59.37 -106.41
N ASN A 16 -5.89 -59.47 -106.36
CA ASN A 16 -5.08 -58.83 -105.33
C ASN A 16 -5.11 -57.30 -105.50
N THR A 17 -5.14 -56.79 -106.72
CA THR A 17 -5.29 -55.35 -107.01
C THR A 17 -6.66 -54.86 -106.56
N LEU A 18 -7.74 -55.59 -106.86
CA LEU A 18 -9.10 -55.25 -106.44
C LEU A 18 -9.27 -55.31 -104.91
N LEU A 19 -8.70 -56.33 -104.27
CA LEU A 19 -8.66 -56.43 -102.81
C LEU A 19 -7.85 -55.28 -102.20
N SER A 20 -6.72 -54.94 -102.79
CA SER A 20 -5.88 -53.81 -102.35
C SER A 20 -6.60 -52.48 -102.49
N GLU A 21 -7.30 -52.25 -103.60
CA GLU A 21 -8.13 -51.04 -103.82
C GLU A 21 -9.34 -50.98 -102.88
N ARG A 22 -10.00 -52.13 -102.60
CA ARG A 22 -11.11 -52.19 -101.64
C ARG A 22 -10.64 -51.94 -100.21
N LEU A 23 -9.52 -52.56 -99.81
CA LEU A 23 -8.89 -52.31 -98.52
C LEU A 23 -8.48 -50.83 -98.40
N ARG A 24 -7.94 -50.24 -99.47
CA ARG A 24 -7.58 -48.81 -99.53
C ARG A 24 -8.80 -47.91 -99.41
N SER A 25 -9.92 -48.27 -100.05
CA SER A 25 -11.19 -47.55 -99.95
C SER A 25 -11.83 -47.64 -98.56
N GLU A 26 -11.70 -48.78 -97.88
CA GLU A 26 -12.21 -48.99 -96.52
C GLU A 26 -11.27 -48.37 -95.45
N MET A 27 -9.96 -48.37 -95.70
CA MET A 27 -8.96 -47.74 -94.82
C MET A 27 -8.92 -46.22 -94.97
N ALA A 28 -9.22 -45.65 -96.14
CA ALA A 28 -9.20 -44.20 -96.37
C ALA A 28 -10.02 -43.38 -95.35
N PRO A 29 -11.29 -43.72 -95.01
CA PRO A 29 -12.04 -43.00 -93.98
C PRO A 29 -11.46 -43.21 -92.57
N LEU A 30 -10.95 -44.40 -92.26
CA LEU A 30 -10.31 -44.70 -90.97
C LEU A 30 -8.97 -43.96 -90.81
N GLU A 31 -8.16 -43.86 -91.86
CA GLU A 31 -6.92 -43.08 -91.89
C GLU A 31 -7.21 -41.58 -91.76
N HIS A 32 -8.29 -41.10 -92.39
CA HIS A 32 -8.74 -39.72 -92.24
C HIS A 32 -9.20 -39.43 -90.81
N GLU A 33 -9.97 -40.34 -90.21
CA GLU A 33 -10.41 -40.24 -88.81
C GLU A 33 -9.23 -40.34 -87.83
N GLN A 34 -8.27 -41.23 -88.07
CA GLN A 34 -7.04 -41.34 -87.31
C GLN A 34 -6.23 -40.05 -87.38
N LYS A 35 -6.04 -39.46 -88.57
CA LYS A 35 -5.37 -38.16 -88.72
C LYS A 35 -6.13 -37.05 -88.01
N LYS A 36 -7.46 -37.03 -88.10
CA LYS A 36 -8.30 -36.05 -87.41
C LYS A 36 -8.18 -36.16 -85.89
N LEU A 37 -8.20 -37.38 -85.35
CA LEU A 37 -7.99 -37.65 -83.93
C LEU A 37 -6.56 -37.29 -83.50
N GLN A 38 -5.56 -37.54 -84.32
CA GLN A 38 -4.16 -37.18 -84.05
C GLN A 38 -3.97 -35.66 -84.01
N ILE A 39 -4.53 -34.92 -84.98
CA ILE A 39 -4.53 -33.45 -84.97
C ILE A 39 -5.30 -32.92 -83.75
N LYS A 40 -6.46 -33.51 -83.42
CA LYS A 40 -7.22 -33.11 -82.24
C LYS A 40 -6.43 -33.35 -80.95
N GLY A 41 -5.74 -34.49 -80.84
CA GLY A 41 -4.86 -34.81 -79.71
C GLY A 41 -3.69 -33.83 -79.61
N GLN A 42 -3.03 -33.49 -80.71
CA GLN A 42 -1.98 -32.46 -80.75
C GLN A 42 -2.52 -31.09 -80.33
N MET A 43 -3.70 -30.69 -80.81
CA MET A 43 -4.34 -29.44 -80.39
C MET A 43 -4.70 -29.43 -78.90
N GLU A 44 -5.16 -30.54 -78.35
CA GLU A 44 -5.46 -30.67 -76.91
C GLU A 44 -4.18 -30.66 -76.07
N GLU A 45 -3.11 -31.32 -76.52
CA GLU A 45 -1.79 -31.30 -75.88
C GLU A 45 -1.19 -29.89 -75.91
N GLU A 46 -1.28 -29.18 -77.04
CA GLU A 46 -0.79 -27.81 -77.17
C GLU A 46 -1.60 -26.85 -76.27
N LYS A 47 -2.93 -27.01 -76.21
CA LYS A 47 -3.78 -26.27 -75.26
C LYS A 47 -3.42 -26.56 -73.80
N ALA A 48 -3.16 -27.83 -73.46
CA ALA A 48 -2.73 -28.22 -72.12
C ALA A 48 -1.34 -27.66 -71.78
N ASN A 49 -0.41 -27.66 -72.74
CA ASN A 49 0.91 -27.06 -72.59
C ASN A 49 0.81 -25.55 -72.39
N GLN A 50 0.00 -24.83 -73.18
CA GLN A 50 -0.25 -23.40 -73.00
C GLN A 50 -0.89 -23.08 -71.64
N ALA A 51 -1.91 -23.85 -71.23
CA ALA A 51 -2.53 -23.69 -69.91
C ALA A 51 -1.54 -23.97 -68.77
N SER A 52 -0.69 -24.99 -68.92
CA SER A 52 0.35 -25.32 -67.93
C SER A 52 1.47 -24.28 -67.90
N ALA A 53 1.79 -23.63 -69.02
CA ALA A 53 2.80 -22.58 -69.08
C ALA A 53 2.38 -21.36 -68.24
N ALA A 54 1.11 -20.96 -68.30
CA ALA A 54 0.56 -19.90 -67.46
C ALA A 54 0.63 -20.26 -65.96
N LEU A 55 0.29 -21.51 -65.60
CA LEU A 55 0.39 -22.00 -64.23
C LEU A 55 1.85 -22.09 -63.74
N ARG A 56 2.79 -22.52 -64.59
CA ARG A 56 4.23 -22.53 -64.28
C ARG A 56 4.74 -21.12 -64.04
N TYR A 57 4.37 -20.17 -64.89
CA TYR A 57 4.71 -18.76 -64.71
C TYR A 57 4.17 -18.21 -63.39
N GLN A 58 2.90 -18.49 -63.07
CA GLN A 58 2.31 -18.06 -61.81
C GLN A 58 2.99 -18.70 -60.59
N ARG A 59 3.34 -19.99 -60.65
CA ARG A 59 4.09 -20.68 -59.61
C ARG A 59 5.46 -20.06 -59.41
N ASP A 60 6.20 -19.80 -60.49
CA ASP A 60 7.54 -19.24 -60.41
C ASP A 60 7.51 -17.80 -59.89
N ARG A 61 6.48 -17.02 -60.27
CA ARG A 61 6.23 -15.68 -59.71
C ARG A 61 5.96 -15.75 -58.20
N LEU A 62 5.06 -16.62 -57.75
CA LEU A 62 4.75 -16.81 -56.33
C LEU A 62 5.97 -17.32 -55.55
N ARG A 63 6.81 -18.15 -56.16
CA ARG A 63 8.07 -18.60 -55.54
C ARG A 63 9.01 -17.42 -55.32
N LEU A 64 9.19 -16.57 -56.33
CA LEU A 64 10.03 -15.38 -56.25
C LEU A 64 9.49 -14.35 -55.24
N GLU A 65 8.18 -14.14 -55.21
CA GLU A 65 7.50 -13.28 -54.23
C GLU A 65 7.75 -13.79 -52.79
N ASN A 66 7.65 -15.11 -52.57
CA ASN A 66 7.94 -15.72 -51.27
C ASN A 66 9.42 -15.59 -50.87
N GLU A 67 10.34 -15.74 -51.83
CA GLU A 67 11.78 -15.58 -51.60
C GLU A 67 12.12 -14.14 -51.21
N ILE A 68 11.57 -13.15 -51.93
CA ILE A 68 11.70 -11.72 -51.60
C ILE A 68 11.12 -11.43 -50.22
N ALA A 69 9.96 -12.02 -49.88
CA ALA A 69 9.35 -11.85 -48.56
C ALA A 69 10.23 -12.43 -47.44
N ARG A 70 10.84 -13.60 -47.66
CA ARG A 70 11.78 -14.21 -46.70
C ARG A 70 13.03 -13.37 -46.50
N GLU A 71 13.62 -12.86 -47.58
CA GLU A 71 14.80 -11.98 -47.49
C GLU A 71 14.47 -10.67 -46.77
N LYS A 72 13.27 -10.10 -46.96
CA LYS A 72 12.81 -8.94 -46.19
C LYS A 72 12.70 -9.24 -44.70
N ILE A 73 12.08 -10.36 -44.32
CA ILE A 73 11.99 -10.78 -42.92
C ILE A 73 13.39 -10.97 -42.31
N ASN A 74 14.31 -11.58 -43.05
CA ASN A 74 15.68 -11.77 -42.60
C ASN A 74 16.42 -10.43 -42.41
N ALA A 75 16.25 -9.49 -43.35
CA ALA A 75 16.82 -8.14 -43.22
C ALA A 75 16.24 -7.37 -42.02
N ASP A 76 14.93 -7.47 -41.79
CA ASP A 76 14.26 -6.87 -40.63
C ASP A 76 14.75 -7.48 -39.31
N GLN A 77 14.99 -8.80 -39.29
CA GLN A 77 15.56 -9.50 -38.13
C GLN A 77 16.99 -9.05 -37.84
N ILE A 78 17.85 -8.96 -38.86
CA ILE A 78 19.22 -8.46 -38.72
C ILE A 78 19.22 -7.02 -38.18
N LYS A 79 18.27 -6.18 -38.64
CA LYS A 79 18.12 -4.81 -38.14
C LYS A 79 17.67 -4.79 -36.67
N ALA A 80 16.71 -5.62 -36.30
CA ALA A 80 16.25 -5.74 -34.92
C ALA A 80 17.38 -6.21 -33.97
N ASP A 81 18.18 -7.18 -34.41
CA ASP A 81 19.33 -7.67 -33.63
C ASP A 81 20.42 -6.60 -33.50
N ALA A 82 20.67 -5.81 -34.56
CA ALA A 82 21.59 -4.69 -34.51
C ALA A 82 21.12 -3.59 -33.54
N ASP A 83 19.82 -3.28 -33.52
CA ASP A 83 19.25 -2.29 -32.61
C ASP A 83 19.23 -2.79 -31.16
N LYS A 84 19.02 -4.09 -30.93
CA LYS A 84 19.19 -4.73 -29.62
C LYS A 84 20.64 -4.62 -29.13
N LEU A 85 21.62 -4.90 -29.99
CA LEU A 85 23.04 -4.79 -29.62
C LEU A 85 23.43 -3.36 -29.27
N LYS A 86 22.89 -2.35 -29.98
CA LYS A 86 23.07 -0.94 -29.61
C LYS A 86 22.46 -0.63 -28.24
N MET A 87 21.27 -1.13 -27.95
CA MET A 87 20.64 -0.95 -26.64
C MET A 87 21.48 -1.58 -25.53
N ASP A 88 22.00 -2.78 -25.73
CA ASP A 88 22.88 -3.47 -24.76
C ASP A 88 24.18 -2.69 -24.49
N LEU A 89 24.75 -2.05 -25.53
CA LEU A 89 25.90 -1.17 -25.38
C LEU A 89 25.57 0.07 -24.53
N VAL A 90 24.41 0.69 -24.75
CA VAL A 90 23.93 1.83 -23.95
C VAL A 90 23.71 1.41 -22.49
N VAL A 91 23.10 0.25 -22.24
CA VAL A 91 22.91 -0.28 -20.87
C VAL A 91 24.26 -0.50 -20.18
N ARG A 92 25.26 -1.03 -20.89
CA ARG A 92 26.62 -1.20 -20.33
C ARG A 92 27.31 0.14 -20.05
N ASP A 93 27.15 1.14 -20.90
CA ASP A 93 27.69 2.47 -20.65
C ASP A 93 27.03 3.11 -19.42
N LEU A 94 25.71 2.99 -19.29
CA LEU A 94 24.97 3.45 -18.11
C LEU A 94 25.40 2.72 -16.83
N ASP A 95 25.65 1.41 -16.88
CA ASP A 95 26.18 0.66 -15.74
C ASP A 95 27.59 1.13 -15.36
N PHE A 96 28.45 1.40 -16.35
CA PHE A 96 29.78 1.95 -16.11
C PHE A 96 29.72 3.35 -15.48
N GLN A 97 28.87 4.25 -15.99
CA GLN A 97 28.64 5.57 -15.41
C GLN A 97 28.07 5.50 -14.00
N SER A 98 27.12 4.58 -13.75
CA SER A 98 26.56 4.32 -12.42
C SER A 98 27.62 3.88 -11.43
N ARG A 99 28.51 2.94 -11.81
CA ARG A 99 29.64 2.52 -10.96
C ARG A 99 30.62 3.66 -10.69
N LYS A 100 30.91 4.49 -11.69
CA LYS A 100 31.77 5.67 -11.53
C LYS A 100 31.14 6.67 -10.54
N LEU A 101 29.86 6.98 -10.70
CA LEU A 101 29.10 7.82 -9.77
C LEU A 101 29.05 7.24 -8.35
N HIS A 102 28.91 5.92 -8.23
CA HIS A 102 28.94 5.24 -6.94
C HIS A 102 30.31 5.40 -6.26
N GLN A 103 31.40 5.23 -7.00
CA GLN A 103 32.76 5.43 -6.49
C GLN A 103 33.02 6.90 -6.10
N GLU A 104 32.53 7.85 -6.89
CA GLU A 104 32.58 9.28 -6.55
C GLU A 104 31.74 9.61 -5.30
N SER A 105 30.59 8.95 -5.13
CA SER A 105 29.75 9.02 -3.93
C SER A 105 30.48 8.47 -2.71
N GLU A 106 31.16 7.33 -2.81
CA GLU A 106 31.93 6.76 -1.70
C GLU A 106 33.09 7.68 -1.26
N ILE A 107 33.74 8.35 -2.21
CA ILE A 107 34.78 9.34 -1.93
C ILE A 107 34.17 10.59 -1.26
N ALA A 108 32.97 11.01 -1.70
CA ALA A 108 32.23 12.10 -1.06
C ALA A 108 31.73 11.71 0.35
N ASP A 109 31.33 10.45 0.56
CA ASP A 109 30.93 9.90 1.85
C ASP A 109 32.13 9.84 2.81
N SER A 110 33.31 9.47 2.34
CA SER A 110 34.56 9.51 3.12
C SER A 110 34.93 10.94 3.56
N LYS A 111 34.79 11.94 2.68
CA LYS A 111 34.94 13.36 3.04
C LYS A 111 33.81 13.84 3.97
N THR A 112 32.61 13.30 3.82
CA THR A 112 31.48 13.56 4.73
C THR A 112 31.74 12.96 6.10
N VAL A 113 32.43 11.82 6.20
CA VAL A 113 32.85 11.23 7.48
C VAL A 113 33.89 12.11 8.19
N SER A 114 34.86 12.70 7.46
CA SER A 114 35.82 13.63 8.09
C SER A 114 35.17 14.96 8.49
N ILE A 115 34.25 15.48 7.69
CA ILE A 115 33.45 16.67 8.03
C ILE A 115 32.46 16.35 9.16
N LYS A 116 31.92 15.12 9.23
CA LYS A 116 31.12 14.61 10.36
C LYS A 116 31.92 14.56 11.64
N ALA A 117 33.19 14.14 11.61
CA ALA A 117 34.03 14.13 12.81
C ALA A 117 34.29 15.54 13.37
N ASP A 118 34.48 16.54 12.50
CA ASP A 118 34.60 17.95 12.89
C ASP A 118 33.25 18.58 13.30
N LEU A 119 32.14 18.18 12.65
CA LEU A 119 30.77 18.51 13.06
C LEU A 119 30.43 17.88 14.41
N GLU A 120 30.81 16.64 14.69
CA GLU A 120 30.55 15.93 15.94
C GLU A 120 31.19 16.65 17.14
N LEU A 121 32.34 17.30 16.96
CA LEU A 121 32.99 18.08 18.02
C LEU A 121 32.27 19.42 18.29
N ARG A 122 31.65 20.01 17.27
CA ARG A 122 30.83 21.24 17.37
C ARG A 122 29.38 20.93 17.80
N GLU A 123 28.81 19.83 17.32
CA GLU A 123 27.54 19.25 17.74
C GLU A 123 27.61 18.85 19.21
N LYS A 124 28.69 18.24 19.73
CA LYS A 124 28.77 17.97 21.17
C LYS A 124 28.67 19.23 22.03
N LYS A 125 29.24 20.35 21.59
CA LYS A 125 29.11 21.65 22.28
C LYS A 125 27.73 22.30 22.13
N GLU A 126 27.09 22.17 20.98
CA GLU A 126 25.73 22.68 20.72
C GLU A 126 24.63 21.76 21.29
N VAL A 127 24.87 20.45 21.39
CA VAL A 127 24.02 19.44 22.06
C VAL A 127 24.04 19.66 23.56
N TRP A 128 25.19 20.02 24.15
CA TRP A 128 25.27 20.39 25.57
C TRP A 128 24.57 21.71 25.89
N LYS A 129 24.45 22.63 24.93
CA LYS A 129 23.62 23.85 25.10
C LYS A 129 22.13 23.59 24.90
N LYS A 130 21.77 22.66 24.01
CA LYS A 130 20.38 22.27 23.66
C LYS A 130 19.77 21.23 24.59
N GLN A 131 20.51 20.78 25.60
CA GLN A 131 20.04 19.83 26.59
C GLN A 131 19.83 20.53 27.93
N ALA A 132 18.73 20.21 28.64
CA ALA A 132 18.48 20.73 29.98
C ALA A 132 19.73 20.54 30.86
N ASN A 133 20.17 21.61 31.53
CA ASN A 133 21.41 21.65 32.32
C ASN A 133 21.42 20.69 33.54
N ARG A 134 20.33 19.94 33.78
CA ARG A 134 20.17 19.05 34.93
C ARG A 134 19.76 17.67 34.46
N GLU A 135 20.40 16.64 35.01
CA GLU A 135 20.07 15.24 34.71
C GLU A 135 18.63 14.90 35.13
N PRO A 136 17.93 14.01 34.40
CA PRO A 136 16.60 13.55 34.78
C PRO A 136 16.59 12.89 36.15
N GLU A 137 15.53 13.12 36.93
CA GLU A 137 15.34 12.46 38.21
C GLU A 137 14.61 11.13 38.02
N TYR A 138 15.23 10.03 38.46
CA TYR A 138 14.67 8.68 38.36
C TYR A 138 14.21 8.19 39.73
N LEU A 139 12.92 8.34 40.01
CA LEU A 139 12.32 7.97 41.30
C LEU A 139 11.52 6.67 41.19
N ARG A 140 11.69 5.76 42.16
CA ARG A 140 10.87 4.54 42.27
C ARG A 140 9.43 4.87 42.69
N GLU A 141 9.28 5.81 43.61
CA GLU A 141 8.00 6.40 44.00
C GLU A 141 7.96 7.84 43.50
N PRO A 142 7.46 8.08 42.28
CA PRO A 142 7.54 9.39 41.61
C PRO A 142 6.46 10.37 42.05
N PHE A 143 5.46 9.93 42.83
CA PHE A 143 4.35 10.75 43.28
C PHE A 143 4.43 11.02 44.78
N LYS A 144 4.50 12.29 45.16
CA LYS A 144 4.54 12.71 46.57
C LYS A 144 3.87 14.07 46.74
N ASP A 145 3.01 14.19 47.75
CA ASP A 145 2.37 15.45 48.15
C ASP A 145 1.70 16.23 47.00
N GLY A 146 1.05 15.51 46.07
CA GLY A 146 0.36 16.10 44.91
C GLY A 146 1.26 16.45 43.72
N VAL A 147 2.57 16.20 43.82
CA VAL A 147 3.55 16.43 42.75
C VAL A 147 3.99 15.09 42.16
N LEU A 148 3.94 14.97 40.83
CA LEU A 148 4.43 13.82 40.08
C LEU A 148 5.71 14.17 39.31
N THR A 149 6.81 13.47 39.55
CA THR A 149 8.06 13.60 38.79
C THR A 149 8.09 12.59 37.65
N VAL A 150 8.17 13.08 36.41
CA VAL A 150 8.22 12.26 35.19
C VAL A 150 9.62 12.33 34.59
N SER A 151 10.29 11.19 34.55
CA SER A 151 11.62 11.05 33.95
C SER A 151 11.56 10.93 32.42
N ASP A 152 12.71 10.77 31.78
CA ASP A 152 12.81 10.53 30.34
C ASP A 152 12.35 9.12 29.94
N ARG A 153 11.96 8.28 30.93
CA ARG A 153 11.26 7.00 30.74
C ARG A 153 9.80 7.20 30.33
N ARG A 154 9.57 8.16 29.43
CA ARG A 154 8.28 8.66 28.97
C ARG A 154 7.94 8.08 27.60
N ILE A 155 6.69 7.70 27.43
CA ILE A 155 6.10 7.23 26.17
C ILE A 155 4.86 8.09 25.89
N PRO A 156 4.84 8.94 24.85
CA PRO A 156 3.64 9.69 24.51
C PRO A 156 2.58 8.77 23.87
N LEU A 157 1.33 8.88 24.31
CA LEU A 157 0.15 8.23 23.70
C LEU A 157 -0.89 9.31 23.37
N ASN A 158 -0.60 10.08 22.32
CA ASN A 158 -1.41 11.24 21.93
C ASN A 158 -2.10 11.03 20.58
N GLY A 159 -3.30 11.58 20.44
CA GLY A 159 -4.13 11.42 19.25
C GLY A 159 -4.78 10.03 19.14
N PRO A 160 -5.37 9.71 17.98
CA PRO A 160 -6.07 8.45 17.77
C PRO A 160 -5.14 7.23 17.88
N ILE A 161 -5.59 6.20 18.57
CA ILE A 161 -4.92 4.89 18.64
C ILE A 161 -5.25 4.14 17.35
N VAL A 162 -4.28 4.06 16.44
CA VAL A 162 -4.40 3.40 15.13
C VAL A 162 -3.28 2.39 14.94
N TYR A 163 -3.28 1.70 13.81
CA TYR A 163 -2.26 0.72 13.45
C TYR A 163 -0.84 1.28 13.63
N GLY A 164 0.04 0.51 14.28
CA GLY A 164 1.43 0.87 14.55
C GLY A 164 1.65 1.64 15.84
N VAL A 165 0.60 2.20 16.46
CA VAL A 165 0.73 2.88 17.77
C VAL A 165 1.14 1.88 18.85
N ALA A 166 0.57 0.66 18.84
CA ALA A 166 0.96 -0.34 19.82
C ALA A 166 2.41 -0.80 19.64
N ASP A 167 2.92 -0.87 18.40
CA ASP A 167 4.31 -1.21 18.13
C ASP A 167 5.25 -0.17 18.75
N ALA A 168 5.01 1.12 18.48
CA ALA A 168 5.81 2.21 19.03
C ALA A 168 5.82 2.22 20.58
N VAL A 169 4.66 1.98 21.21
CA VAL A 169 4.57 1.91 22.68
C VAL A 169 5.27 0.67 23.23
N THR A 170 5.05 -0.49 22.62
CA THR A 170 5.61 -1.79 23.07
C THR A 170 7.12 -1.82 22.94
N ASP A 171 7.65 -1.38 21.79
CA ASP A 171 9.10 -1.28 21.56
C ASP A 171 9.76 -0.36 22.58
N ARG A 172 9.09 0.74 22.93
CA ARG A 172 9.60 1.68 23.93
C ARG A 172 9.54 1.10 25.35
N ILE A 173 8.52 0.33 25.70
CA ILE A 173 8.46 -0.42 26.96
C ILE A 173 9.62 -1.43 27.03
N HIS A 174 9.88 -2.19 25.97
CA HIS A 174 10.99 -3.14 25.93
C HIS A 174 12.35 -2.45 26.04
N TYR A 175 12.54 -1.33 25.32
CA TYR A 175 13.73 -0.51 25.44
C TYR A 175 13.99 -0.09 26.89
N PHE A 176 12.97 0.43 27.59
CA PHE A 176 13.13 0.89 28.97
C PHE A 176 13.32 -0.25 29.97
N ASN A 177 12.69 -1.41 29.75
CA ASN A 177 12.93 -2.62 30.54
C ASN A 177 14.41 -3.07 30.44
N ASN A 178 15.00 -3.02 29.24
CA ASN A 178 16.41 -3.36 29.05
C ASN A 178 17.38 -2.38 29.75
N LYS A 179 16.92 -1.15 30.04
CA LYS A 179 17.70 -0.15 30.79
C LYS A 179 17.55 -0.30 32.30
N SER A 180 16.33 -0.58 32.76
CA SER A 180 16.03 -0.83 34.17
C SER A 180 14.68 -1.51 34.27
N GLU A 181 14.62 -2.59 35.04
CA GLU A 181 13.40 -3.34 35.32
C GLU A 181 12.66 -2.82 36.57
N GLU A 182 13.24 -1.84 37.28
CA GLU A 182 12.72 -1.39 38.58
C GLU A 182 12.15 0.04 38.53
N LEU A 183 12.70 0.89 37.66
CA LEU A 183 12.28 2.28 37.55
C LEU A 183 11.02 2.41 36.67
N PRO A 184 10.03 3.20 37.11
CA PRO A 184 8.77 3.33 36.38
C PRO A 184 8.95 3.86 34.96
N ILE A 185 8.03 3.44 34.10
CA ILE A 185 7.83 3.96 32.75
C ILE A 185 6.52 4.76 32.77
N PHE A 186 6.51 5.95 32.17
CA PHE A 186 5.35 6.83 32.15
C PHE A 186 4.74 6.86 30.75
N LEU A 187 3.58 6.24 30.60
CA LEU A 187 2.74 6.40 29.41
C LEU A 187 1.92 7.68 29.56
N VAL A 188 2.31 8.74 28.86
CA VAL A 188 1.76 10.08 29.01
C VAL A 188 0.75 10.36 27.91
N ILE A 189 -0.49 10.58 28.33
CA ILE A 189 -1.62 10.98 27.49
C ILE A 189 -1.84 12.47 27.72
N ASP A 190 -1.22 13.29 26.88
CA ASP A 190 -1.56 14.71 26.84
C ASP A 190 -3.01 14.86 26.35
N ARG A 191 -3.39 14.15 25.28
CA ARG A 191 -4.78 14.05 24.78
C ARG A 191 -4.97 12.86 23.85
N SER A 192 -5.98 12.01 24.06
CA SER A 192 -6.30 10.92 23.14
C SER A 192 -7.79 10.56 23.13
N PRO A 193 -8.44 10.49 21.94
CA PRO A 193 -9.81 10.04 21.79
C PRO A 193 -9.96 8.51 21.85
N GLY A 194 -8.88 7.77 22.09
CA GLY A 194 -8.88 6.31 21.94
C GLY A 194 -8.78 5.90 20.47
N GLY A 195 -9.38 4.76 20.11
CA GLY A 195 -9.33 4.23 18.75
C GLY A 195 -9.42 2.71 18.71
N SER A 196 -8.53 2.07 17.95
CA SER A 196 -8.53 0.63 17.71
C SER A 196 -8.45 -0.19 19.01
N VAL A 197 -9.48 -1.02 19.22
CA VAL A 197 -9.58 -2.02 20.30
C VAL A 197 -8.37 -2.96 20.34
N MET A 198 -7.92 -3.46 19.18
CA MET A 198 -6.82 -4.43 19.13
C MET A 198 -5.48 -3.80 19.49
N GLU A 199 -5.13 -2.67 18.86
CA GLU A 199 -3.96 -1.86 19.23
C GLU A 199 -3.96 -1.49 20.73
N GLY A 200 -5.07 -0.98 21.26
CA GLY A 200 -5.17 -0.64 22.68
C GLY A 200 -5.04 -1.87 23.60
N TYR A 201 -5.59 -3.02 23.20
CA TYR A 201 -5.42 -4.29 23.92
C TYR A 201 -3.96 -4.76 23.92
N ARG A 202 -3.23 -4.60 22.80
CA ARG A 202 -1.78 -4.90 22.74
C ARG A 202 -0.99 -4.02 23.71
N ILE A 203 -1.31 -2.73 23.78
CA ILE A 203 -0.68 -1.80 24.75
C ILE A 203 -0.94 -2.25 26.19
N LEU A 204 -2.19 -2.58 26.54
CA LEU A 204 -2.52 -3.11 27.87
C LEU A 204 -1.70 -4.35 28.22
N LYS A 205 -1.53 -5.28 27.27
CA LYS A 205 -0.76 -6.50 27.49
C LYS A 205 0.74 -6.22 27.62
N ALA A 206 1.28 -5.29 26.84
CA ALA A 206 2.67 -4.85 26.99
C ALA A 206 2.91 -4.21 28.36
N MET A 207 1.99 -3.37 28.85
CA MET A 207 2.06 -2.78 30.19
C MET A 207 2.01 -3.85 31.29
N GLN A 208 1.13 -4.83 31.17
CA GLN A 208 0.98 -5.91 32.15
C GLN A 208 2.17 -6.87 32.17
N ALA A 209 2.79 -7.13 31.02
CA ALA A 209 3.96 -7.99 30.89
C ALA A 209 5.29 -7.27 31.20
N SER A 210 5.27 -5.95 31.30
CA SER A 210 6.44 -5.14 31.63
C SER A 210 6.93 -5.44 33.04
N LYS A 211 8.25 -5.62 33.20
CA LYS A 211 8.87 -5.80 34.52
C LYS A 211 8.94 -4.49 35.28
N ALA A 212 9.38 -3.42 34.60
CA ALA A 212 9.27 -2.06 35.10
C ALA A 212 7.79 -1.67 35.17
N PRO A 213 7.33 -1.06 36.27
CA PRO A 213 5.94 -0.66 36.39
C PRO A 213 5.62 0.44 35.37
N VAL A 214 4.56 0.25 34.58
CA VAL A 214 4.10 1.26 33.61
C VAL A 214 2.96 2.06 34.24
N TYR A 215 3.19 3.34 34.49
CA TYR A 215 2.20 4.28 35.02
C TYR A 215 1.60 5.11 33.90
N VAL A 216 0.32 5.44 34.01
CA VAL A 216 -0.37 6.29 33.04
C VAL A 216 -0.59 7.69 33.61
N VAL A 217 -0.35 8.72 32.81
CA VAL A 217 -0.54 10.13 33.21
C VAL A 217 -1.43 10.82 32.18
N VAL A 218 -2.60 11.29 32.60
CA VAL A 218 -3.58 11.98 31.75
C VAL A 218 -3.55 13.48 32.04
N LYS A 219 -3.25 14.31 31.03
CA LYS A 219 -3.12 15.76 31.24
C LYS A 219 -4.31 16.58 30.73
N SER A 220 -4.96 16.18 29.64
CA SER A 220 -6.16 16.87 29.13
C SER A 220 -7.35 15.92 29.03
N TYR A 221 -7.30 14.90 28.18
CA TYR A 221 -8.36 13.90 28.16
C TYR A 221 -7.88 12.53 27.68
N ALA A 222 -8.57 11.50 28.15
CA ALA A 222 -8.44 10.14 27.67
C ALA A 222 -9.84 9.56 27.48
N ALA A 223 -10.20 9.23 26.24
CA ALA A 223 -11.50 8.66 25.91
C ALA A 223 -11.36 7.23 25.36
N SER A 224 -12.42 6.43 25.50
CA SER A 224 -12.53 5.10 24.88
C SER A 224 -11.35 4.18 25.26
N MET A 225 -10.60 3.66 24.28
CA MET A 225 -9.43 2.82 24.55
C MET A 225 -8.32 3.53 25.34
N ALA A 226 -8.17 4.85 25.24
CA ALA A 226 -7.21 5.59 26.06
C ALA A 226 -7.65 5.65 27.54
N ALA A 227 -8.96 5.85 27.78
CA ALA A 227 -9.55 5.78 29.12
C ALA A 227 -9.39 4.37 29.72
N THR A 228 -9.63 3.34 28.91
CA THR A 228 -9.45 1.94 29.30
C THR A 228 -8.00 1.66 29.73
N ILE A 229 -7.02 2.15 28.97
CA ILE A 229 -5.60 2.05 29.29
C ILE A 229 -5.28 2.75 30.62
N ALA A 230 -5.78 3.97 30.82
CA ALA A 230 -5.57 4.71 32.06
C ALA A 230 -6.19 3.99 33.26
N THR A 231 -7.44 3.54 33.14
CA THR A 231 -8.16 2.88 34.24
C THR A 231 -7.58 1.54 34.63
N LEU A 232 -7.08 0.75 33.67
CA LEU A 232 -6.50 -0.57 33.93
C LEU A 232 -4.98 -0.53 34.19
N ALA A 233 -4.37 0.65 34.23
CA ALA A 233 -2.98 0.81 34.60
C ALA A 233 -2.74 0.39 36.07
N PRO A 234 -1.54 -0.11 36.40
CA PRO A 234 -1.12 -0.37 37.79
C PRO A 234 -1.22 0.86 38.70
N LYS A 235 -0.83 2.04 38.19
CA LYS A 235 -1.08 3.35 38.80
C LYS A 235 -1.41 4.34 37.68
N SER A 236 -2.37 5.21 37.93
CA SER A 236 -2.83 6.25 37.01
C SER A 236 -2.95 7.59 37.71
N PHE A 237 -2.51 8.64 37.01
CA PHE A 237 -2.48 10.01 37.50
C PHE A 237 -3.20 10.92 36.52
N ALA A 238 -3.92 11.92 37.02
CA ALA A 238 -4.51 12.92 36.14
C ALA A 238 -4.54 14.32 36.76
N TYR A 239 -4.44 15.36 35.92
CA TYR A 239 -4.77 16.71 36.37
C TYR A 239 -6.25 16.79 36.76
N PRO A 240 -6.65 17.65 37.72
CA PRO A 240 -8.02 17.73 38.22
C PRO A 240 -9.07 17.91 37.11
N ASN A 241 -8.74 18.72 36.10
CA ASN A 241 -9.65 19.06 34.99
C ASN A 241 -9.51 18.12 33.79
N ALA A 242 -8.73 17.03 33.90
CA ALA A 242 -8.63 16.08 32.82
C ALA A 242 -9.95 15.29 32.68
N VAL A 243 -10.42 15.10 31.45
CA VAL A 243 -11.68 14.39 31.17
C VAL A 243 -11.40 12.93 30.84
N ILE A 244 -12.10 12.02 31.52
CA ILE A 244 -12.06 10.59 31.26
C ILE A 244 -13.43 10.18 30.71
N LEU A 245 -13.45 9.54 29.54
CA LEU A 245 -14.70 9.09 28.91
C LEU A 245 -14.67 7.59 28.64
N HIS A 246 -15.64 6.86 29.19
CA HIS A 246 -15.91 5.46 28.86
C HIS A 246 -17.23 5.32 28.10
N HIS A 247 -17.24 4.44 27.09
CA HIS A 247 -18.42 4.12 26.28
C HIS A 247 -18.36 2.68 25.75
N GLN A 248 -19.42 2.20 25.11
CA GLN A 248 -19.40 0.88 24.44
C GLN A 248 -18.57 0.89 23.15
N ILE A 249 -18.06 -0.27 22.77
CA ILE A 249 -17.34 -0.42 21.50
C ILE A 249 -18.25 -0.07 20.33
N TRP A 250 -17.80 0.86 19.50
CA TRP A 250 -18.41 1.15 18.22
C TRP A 250 -17.80 0.30 17.10
N SER A 251 -18.64 -0.19 16.18
CA SER A 251 -18.20 -0.96 15.01
C SER A 251 -19.26 -0.96 13.90
N VAL A 252 -18.84 -1.31 12.69
CA VAL A 252 -19.72 -1.51 11.54
C VAL A 252 -19.69 -2.99 11.14
N VAL A 253 -20.87 -3.57 10.93
CA VAL A 253 -21.03 -4.96 10.49
C VAL A 253 -21.73 -4.99 9.13
N ALA A 254 -21.20 -5.76 8.19
CA ALA A 254 -21.78 -5.97 6.87
C ALA A 254 -21.69 -7.44 6.45
N GLY A 255 -22.59 -7.88 5.57
CA GLY A 255 -22.68 -9.27 5.10
C GLY A 255 -24.09 -9.83 5.15
N ASN A 256 -24.25 -11.13 4.91
CA ASN A 256 -25.55 -11.80 5.07
C ASN A 256 -25.95 -11.93 6.56
N PRO A 257 -27.22 -12.22 6.90
CA PRO A 257 -27.68 -12.27 8.29
C PRO A 257 -26.87 -13.20 9.20
N THR A 258 -26.39 -14.33 8.69
CA THR A 258 -25.54 -15.26 9.45
C THR A 258 -24.18 -14.65 9.78
N GLN A 259 -23.54 -14.00 8.80
CA GLN A 259 -22.27 -13.29 9.00
C GLN A 259 -22.45 -12.13 9.98
N GLN A 260 -23.54 -11.36 9.86
CA GLN A 260 -23.81 -10.24 10.76
C GLN A 260 -23.98 -10.71 12.21
N LYS A 261 -24.74 -11.79 12.42
CA LYS A 261 -24.91 -12.40 13.75
C LYS A 261 -23.57 -12.83 14.35
N GLN A 262 -22.74 -13.54 13.58
CA GLN A 262 -21.43 -13.99 14.05
C GLN A 262 -20.52 -12.82 14.44
N GLN A 263 -20.51 -11.73 13.65
CA GLN A 263 -19.71 -10.55 13.98
C GLN A 263 -20.21 -9.82 15.22
N LEU A 264 -21.52 -9.72 15.39
CA LEU A 264 -22.11 -9.14 16.61
C LEU A 264 -21.72 -9.95 17.87
N ASP A 265 -21.72 -11.28 17.78
CA ASP A 265 -21.32 -12.14 18.90
C ASP A 265 -19.84 -11.91 19.29
N ILE A 266 -18.95 -11.76 18.30
CA ILE A 266 -17.54 -11.42 18.52
C ILE A 266 -17.39 -10.03 19.16
N GLN A 267 -18.16 -9.04 18.70
CA GLN A 267 -18.12 -7.68 19.24
C GLN A 267 -18.59 -7.61 20.69
N LYS A 268 -19.69 -8.30 21.02
CA LYS A 268 -20.16 -8.42 22.41
C LYS A 268 -19.10 -9.01 23.31
N GLU A 269 -18.36 -10.00 22.82
CA GLU A 269 -17.30 -10.62 23.60
C GLU A 269 -16.08 -9.69 23.79
N TRP A 270 -15.69 -8.92 22.77
CA TRP A 270 -14.67 -7.87 22.92
C TRP A 270 -15.09 -6.80 23.94
N ASP A 271 -16.32 -6.34 23.83
CA ASP A 271 -16.91 -5.32 24.69
C ASP A 271 -16.95 -5.80 26.15
N ARG A 272 -17.37 -7.06 26.36
CA ARG A 272 -17.32 -7.72 27.68
C ARG A 272 -15.90 -7.81 28.23
N ARG A 273 -14.93 -8.28 27.43
CA ARG A 273 -13.53 -8.49 27.86
C ARG A 273 -12.82 -7.21 28.26
N LEU A 274 -13.17 -6.07 27.65
CA LEU A 274 -12.56 -4.78 27.98
C LEU A 274 -13.26 -4.06 29.12
N ARG A 275 -14.60 -4.10 29.16
CA ARG A 275 -15.38 -3.36 30.17
C ARG A 275 -15.53 -4.10 31.49
N GLU A 276 -15.53 -5.43 31.49
CA GLU A 276 -15.67 -6.21 32.73
C GLU A 276 -14.53 -5.93 33.73
N PRO A 277 -13.24 -5.85 33.34
CA PRO A 277 -12.18 -5.41 34.25
C PRO A 277 -12.41 -4.01 34.84
N ILE A 278 -12.92 -3.06 34.05
CA ILE A 278 -13.22 -1.70 34.51
C ILE A 278 -14.36 -1.73 35.54
N ALA A 279 -15.49 -2.36 35.21
CA ALA A 279 -16.63 -2.53 36.10
C ALA A 279 -16.23 -3.21 37.42
N ARG A 280 -15.35 -4.22 37.34
CA ARG A 280 -14.80 -4.91 38.50
C ARG A 280 -13.94 -4.00 39.38
N LYS A 281 -13.09 -3.15 38.78
CA LYS A 281 -12.30 -2.14 39.50
C LYS A 281 -13.21 -1.15 40.23
N MET A 282 -14.30 -0.72 39.58
CA MET A 282 -15.33 0.14 40.17
C MET A 282 -16.09 -0.55 41.32
N GLY A 283 -16.26 -1.87 41.26
CA GLY A 283 -17.06 -2.66 42.20
C GLY A 283 -18.53 -2.80 41.79
N VAL A 284 -18.81 -2.76 40.49
CA VAL A 284 -20.16 -2.91 39.92
C VAL A 284 -20.20 -4.05 38.89
N SER A 285 -21.40 -4.54 38.56
CA SER A 285 -21.56 -5.48 37.45
C SER A 285 -21.38 -4.78 36.10
N ILE A 286 -21.05 -5.54 35.06
CA ILE A 286 -20.95 -5.01 33.70
C ILE A 286 -22.28 -4.41 33.22
N ASP A 287 -23.41 -5.00 33.60
CA ASP A 287 -24.74 -4.49 33.25
C ASP A 287 -25.00 -3.15 33.93
N LYS A 288 -24.64 -3.00 35.21
CA LYS A 288 -24.75 -1.72 35.92
C LYS A 288 -23.83 -0.67 35.33
N PHE A 289 -22.61 -1.04 34.95
CA PHE A 289 -21.68 -0.13 34.27
C PHE A 289 -22.25 0.36 32.92
N THR A 290 -22.85 -0.54 32.15
CA THR A 290 -23.51 -0.20 30.87
C THR A 290 -24.73 0.68 31.09
N ALA A 291 -25.59 0.33 32.06
CA ALA A 291 -26.76 1.13 32.39
C ALA A 291 -26.39 2.55 32.83
N GLU A 292 -25.29 2.69 33.58
CA GLU A 292 -24.79 3.98 34.02
C GLU A 292 -24.29 4.83 32.85
N MET A 293 -23.61 4.24 31.86
CA MET A 293 -23.24 4.95 30.62
C MET A 293 -24.44 5.62 29.95
N TYR A 294 -25.50 4.85 29.72
CA TYR A 294 -26.71 5.34 29.07
C TYR A 294 -27.58 6.24 29.97
N ARG A 295 -27.34 6.23 31.29
CA ARG A 295 -27.98 7.17 32.23
C ARG A 295 -27.39 8.57 32.10
N GLN A 296 -26.09 8.67 31.81
CA GLN A 296 -25.37 9.93 31.72
C GLN A 296 -25.59 10.61 30.37
N ASN A 297 -25.61 9.84 29.29
CA ASN A 297 -25.86 10.32 27.93
C ASN A 297 -26.60 9.25 27.11
N VAL A 298 -27.56 9.68 26.29
CA VAL A 298 -28.30 8.80 25.36
C VAL A 298 -27.40 8.07 24.36
N ASP A 299 -26.25 8.66 24.04
CA ASP A 299 -25.24 8.04 23.15
C ASP A 299 -24.38 6.98 23.87
N GLY A 300 -24.51 6.85 25.19
CA GLY A 300 -23.73 5.92 26.02
C GLY A 300 -22.32 6.42 26.36
N ASP A 301 -22.05 7.71 26.14
CA ASP A 301 -20.79 8.35 26.51
C ASP A 301 -20.85 8.82 27.97
N TRP A 302 -20.07 8.19 28.84
CA TRP A 302 -19.93 8.61 30.23
C TRP A 302 -18.63 9.37 30.44
N GLU A 303 -18.77 10.69 30.47
CA GLU A 303 -17.70 11.65 30.76
C GLU A 303 -17.64 11.95 32.26
N GLU A 304 -16.42 12.04 32.79
CA GLU A 304 -16.17 12.48 34.16
C GLU A 304 -14.83 13.22 34.26
N PHE A 305 -14.80 14.30 35.04
CA PHE A 305 -13.55 14.99 35.36
C PHE A 305 -12.71 14.15 36.33
N ALA A 306 -11.40 14.35 36.35
CA ALA A 306 -10.51 13.45 37.08
C ALA A 306 -10.86 13.30 38.58
N ASP A 307 -11.33 14.37 39.22
CA ASP A 307 -11.77 14.34 40.62
C ASP A 307 -12.98 13.43 40.87
N GLY A 308 -13.93 13.39 39.94
CA GLY A 308 -14.99 12.39 39.88
C GLY A 308 -14.47 11.00 39.50
N ALA A 309 -13.57 10.93 38.52
CA ALA A 309 -12.98 9.69 38.01
C ALA A 309 -12.21 8.93 39.10
N VAL A 310 -11.59 9.62 40.06
CA VAL A 310 -10.98 9.00 41.24
C VAL A 310 -12.02 8.32 42.14
N LYS A 311 -13.18 8.95 42.35
CA LYS A 311 -14.29 8.35 43.12
C LYS A 311 -14.85 7.11 42.42
N LEU A 312 -14.82 7.10 41.10
CA LEU A 312 -15.18 5.96 40.24
C LEU A 312 -14.04 4.94 40.10
N LYS A 313 -12.83 5.19 40.62
CA LYS A 313 -11.63 4.34 40.47
C LYS A 313 -11.17 4.18 39.01
N TRP A 314 -11.48 5.15 38.17
CA TRP A 314 -10.97 5.25 36.79
C TRP A 314 -9.57 5.85 36.73
N ILE A 315 -9.24 6.69 37.72
CA ILE A 315 -7.92 7.25 37.96
C ILE A 315 -7.57 6.97 39.43
N ASP A 316 -6.30 6.71 39.73
CA ASP A 316 -5.89 6.39 41.12
C ASP A 316 -5.50 7.64 41.92
N SER A 317 -4.98 8.69 41.28
CA SER A 317 -4.52 9.90 41.97
C SER A 317 -4.63 11.18 41.14
N ILE A 318 -4.99 12.28 41.82
CA ILE A 318 -4.92 13.62 41.25
C ILE A 318 -3.51 14.18 41.42
N VAL A 319 -3.00 14.83 40.39
CA VAL A 319 -1.73 15.55 40.42
C VAL A 319 -2.00 17.05 40.24
N HIS A 320 -1.42 17.88 41.11
CA HIS A 320 -1.48 19.34 40.99
C HIS A 320 -0.32 19.89 40.18
N GLU A 321 0.83 19.21 40.24
CA GLU A 321 2.04 19.58 39.51
C GLU A 321 2.66 18.33 38.88
N ILE A 322 3.11 18.45 37.63
CA ILE A 322 3.91 17.42 36.96
C ILE A 322 5.27 18.04 36.65
N ARG A 323 6.32 17.50 37.28
CA ARG A 323 7.71 17.90 37.03
C ARG A 323 8.30 17.01 35.95
N GLU A 324 8.37 17.54 34.74
CA GLU A 324 8.99 16.86 33.59
C GLU A 324 10.51 17.01 33.64
N THR A 325 11.20 16.10 34.31
CA THR A 325 12.68 16.11 34.39
C THR A 325 13.34 15.43 33.20
N GLY A 326 12.56 14.68 32.41
CA GLY A 326 13.03 13.92 31.25
C GLY A 326 13.02 14.66 29.91
N ILE A 327 12.38 15.83 29.84
CA ILE A 327 12.33 16.62 28.61
C ILE A 327 13.64 17.40 28.54
N LEU A 328 14.64 16.76 27.94
CA LEU A 328 15.98 17.33 27.82
C LEU A 328 16.09 18.28 26.64
N LYS A 329 15.23 18.18 25.62
CA LYS A 329 15.35 19.01 24.42
C LYS A 329 14.94 20.44 24.77
N GLU A 330 15.86 21.39 24.62
CA GLU A 330 15.52 22.81 24.55
C GLU A 330 14.38 22.94 23.51
N PRO A 331 13.27 23.65 23.81
CA PRO A 331 12.28 23.96 22.80
C PRO A 331 13.05 24.51 21.61
N GLU A 332 12.98 23.83 20.47
CA GLU A 332 13.82 24.27 19.35
C GLU A 332 13.43 25.70 19.05
N ASP A 333 14.38 26.63 19.19
CA ASP A 333 14.37 27.90 18.45
C ASP A 333 14.67 27.53 16.99
N LYS A 334 13.83 26.65 16.44
CA LYS A 334 13.65 26.61 15.02
C LYS A 334 13.28 28.05 14.68
N THR A 335 13.59 28.44 13.46
CA THR A 335 12.53 29.01 12.65
C THR A 335 11.32 28.06 12.70
N GLU A 336 10.67 27.94 13.86
CA GLU A 336 9.27 27.67 13.95
C GLU A 336 8.74 28.72 12.97
N GLU A 337 7.93 28.31 12.03
CA GLU A 337 6.71 29.08 11.89
C GLU A 337 6.18 29.19 13.33
N LYS A 338 6.59 30.24 14.07
CA LYS A 338 6.22 30.53 15.47
C LYS A 338 4.86 29.91 15.65
N PRO A 339 4.59 28.83 16.40
CA PRO A 339 3.50 27.88 16.14
C PRO A 339 2.22 28.58 15.70
N LYS A 340 2.04 28.90 14.39
CA LYS A 340 1.47 30.21 13.96
C LYS A 340 0.88 30.97 15.14
N LEU A 341 1.72 31.60 15.98
CA LEU A 341 1.26 32.04 17.30
C LEU A 341 0.07 32.93 17.01
N ALA A 342 -1.10 32.45 17.39
CA ALA A 342 -2.34 33.19 17.39
C ALA A 342 -2.61 33.95 16.08
N PHE A 343 -3.32 33.31 15.15
CA PHE A 343 -4.00 33.95 14.01
C PHE A 343 -3.15 34.15 12.73
N GLY A 344 -2.72 33.03 12.12
CA GLY A 344 -2.83 32.92 10.65
C GLY A 344 -4.29 32.95 10.15
N MET A 345 -5.22 33.30 11.04
CA MET A 345 -6.59 33.60 10.75
C MET A 345 -6.55 35.02 10.18
N ALA A 346 -6.74 35.09 8.86
CA ALA A 346 -6.86 36.36 8.20
C ALA A 346 -8.13 37.06 8.70
N GLU A 347 -8.06 38.38 8.86
CA GLU A 347 -9.27 39.18 8.95
C GLU A 347 -10.01 39.04 7.62
N GLU A 348 -11.18 38.41 7.67
CA GLU A 348 -12.09 38.24 6.56
C GLU A 348 -13.17 39.33 6.64
N SER A 349 -13.82 39.64 5.52
CA SER A 349 -15.04 40.47 5.51
C SER A 349 -16.19 39.63 4.98
N ASP A 350 -17.32 39.66 5.68
CA ASP A 350 -18.51 38.95 5.19
C ASP A 350 -19.27 39.74 4.12
N ALA A 351 -20.40 39.19 3.67
CA ALA A 351 -21.24 39.80 2.63
C ALA A 351 -21.81 41.19 3.01
N LYS A 352 -21.79 41.56 4.29
CA LYS A 352 -22.21 42.88 4.80
C LYS A 352 -21.04 43.83 5.02
N GLY A 353 -19.80 43.39 4.79
CA GLY A 353 -18.58 44.15 5.02
C GLY A 353 -18.10 44.15 6.49
N GLU A 354 -18.69 43.31 7.35
CA GLU A 354 -18.24 43.18 8.73
C GLU A 354 -16.95 42.36 8.79
N ARG A 355 -15.96 42.88 9.51
CA ARG A 355 -14.66 42.23 9.69
C ARG A 355 -14.74 41.15 10.75
N PHE A 356 -14.14 40.00 10.48
CA PHE A 356 -14.11 38.89 11.43
C PHE A 356 -12.87 38.02 11.26
N VAL A 357 -12.61 37.17 12.25
CA VAL A 357 -11.50 36.23 12.33
C VAL A 357 -12.06 34.85 12.61
N ARG A 358 -11.80 33.89 11.71
CA ARG A 358 -12.30 32.52 11.84
C ARG A 358 -11.47 31.70 12.81
N LEU A 359 -12.06 31.28 13.92
CA LEU A 359 -11.44 30.46 14.94
C LEU A 359 -11.12 29.05 14.42
N PRO A 360 -10.01 28.43 14.87
CA PRO A 360 -9.68 27.08 14.47
C PRO A 360 -10.70 26.08 15.01
N ARG A 361 -10.74 24.89 14.42
CA ARG A 361 -11.53 23.80 14.97
C ARG A 361 -10.94 23.38 16.32
N LEU A 362 -11.79 23.36 17.35
CA LEU A 362 -11.47 22.82 18.66
C LEU A 362 -11.37 21.28 18.62
N GLN A 363 -10.60 20.73 19.56
CA GLN A 363 -10.55 19.29 19.76
C GLN A 363 -11.71 18.81 20.64
N ASN A 364 -11.83 17.49 20.83
CA ASN A 364 -12.86 16.92 21.70
C ASN A 364 -12.74 17.49 23.12
N PHE A 365 -13.89 17.73 23.77
CA PHE A 365 -14.01 18.30 25.12
C PHE A 365 -13.46 19.72 25.32
N ASP A 366 -13.03 20.36 24.24
CA ASP A 366 -12.48 21.71 24.28
C ASP A 366 -13.58 22.75 23.95
N ALA A 367 -13.43 23.95 24.49
CA ALA A 367 -14.36 25.06 24.34
C ALA A 367 -13.61 26.39 24.33
N TYR A 368 -14.07 27.32 23.48
CA TYR A 368 -13.54 28.68 23.51
C TYR A 368 -14.06 29.41 24.74
N PHE A 369 -13.15 29.84 25.60
CA PHE A 369 -13.47 30.75 26.70
C PHE A 369 -13.04 32.18 26.35
N LEU A 370 -13.78 32.79 25.43
CA LEU A 370 -13.44 34.07 24.78
C LEU A 370 -14.50 35.14 25.04
N TYR A 371 -14.06 36.37 25.31
CA TYR A 371 -14.93 37.55 25.31
C TYR A 371 -15.05 38.11 23.88
N ASN A 372 -16.21 37.93 23.24
CA ASN A 372 -16.43 38.23 21.82
C ASN A 372 -17.73 39.03 21.62
N ARG A 373 -17.79 40.25 22.15
CA ARG A 373 -19.02 41.05 22.22
C ARG A 373 -19.52 41.54 20.85
N ASP A 374 -18.60 41.83 19.94
CA ASP A 374 -18.84 42.38 18.61
C ASP A 374 -18.95 41.31 17.52
N GLY A 375 -18.83 40.02 17.89
CA GLY A 375 -18.87 38.91 16.94
C GLY A 375 -17.67 38.88 16.00
N TYR A 376 -16.57 39.54 16.38
CA TYR A 376 -15.34 39.58 15.59
C TYR A 376 -14.73 38.19 15.42
N TYR A 377 -14.77 37.33 16.43
CA TYR A 377 -14.31 35.95 16.32
C TYR A 377 -15.45 35.02 15.92
N ARG A 378 -15.30 34.25 14.84
CA ARG A 378 -16.36 33.38 14.29
C ARG A 378 -15.95 31.93 14.22
#